data_AF-A0A527ZA50-F1
#
_entry.id   AF-A0A527ZA50-F1
#
_cell.length_a   1.000
_cell.length_b   1.000
_cell.length_c   1.000
_cell.angle_alpha   90.00
_cell.angle_beta   90.00
_cell.angle_gamma   90.00
#
_symmetry.space_group_name_H-M   'P 1'
#
loop_
_entity.id
_entity.type
_entity.pdbx_description
1 polymer ?
#
loop_
_entity_poly.entity_id
_entity_poly.type
_entity_poly.pdbx_seq_one_letter_code
_entity_poly.pdbx_strand_id
1 'polypeptide(L)' 'LFAGSDGGAEHWAVIASLIETCKLNGVEPLGYLADVLTRIVNGHPNSQIDDLLPWAYIRAPELEAVA' A
#
# COMPACT_ATOMS: atom_id res chain seq x y z
N LEU A 1 5.19 -2.94 19.00
CA LEU A 1 5.15 -1.83 18.03
C LEU A 1 4.67 -0.62 18.81
N PHE A 2 5.61 0.26 19.16
CA PHE A 2 5.49 1.42 20.05
C PHE A 2 4.98 1.25 21.49
N ALA A 3 5.96 1.10 22.39
CA ALA A 3 5.91 1.56 23.78
C ALA A 3 7.30 2.14 24.11
N GLY A 4 7.52 3.44 23.82
CA GLY A 4 8.73 4.18 24.21
C GLY A 4 10.02 3.96 23.40
N SER A 5 9.94 3.47 22.16
CA SER A 5 11.12 3.24 21.29
C SER A 5 11.09 4.13 20.06
N ASP A 6 12.16 4.91 19.85
CA ASP A 6 12.37 5.78 18.68
C ASP A 6 12.52 5.02 17.36
N GLY A 7 12.96 3.75 17.40
CA GLY A 7 12.95 2.89 16.22
C GLY A 7 11.55 2.32 15.94
N GLY A 8 10.80 1.98 17.00
CA GLY A 8 9.40 1.57 16.89
C GLY A 8 8.55 2.69 16.28
N ALA A 9 8.69 3.90 16.84
CA ALA A 9 9.12 5.07 16.10
C ALA A 9 8.68 5.32 14.66
N GLU A 10 9.76 5.62 13.99
CA GLU A 10 9.99 5.61 12.57
C GLU A 10 9.28 4.47 11.83
N HIS A 11 9.39 3.21 12.28
CA HIS A 11 8.76 2.09 11.57
C HIS A 11 7.23 2.23 11.48
N TRP A 12 6.59 2.62 12.57
CA TRP A 12 5.15 2.83 12.53
C TRP A 12 4.77 4.12 11.79
N ALA A 13 5.61 5.15 11.80
CA ALA A 13 5.38 6.33 10.95
C ALA A 13 5.34 5.96 9.46
N VAL A 14 6.20 5.03 9.02
CA VAL A 14 6.18 4.49 7.65
C VAL A 14 4.87 3.75 7.37
N ILE A 15 4.48 2.82 8.24
CA ILE A 15 3.23 2.04 8.08
C ILE A 15 2.00 2.96 8.08
N ALA A 16 1.94 3.93 9.00
CA ALA A 16 0.86 4.89 9.08
C ALA A 16 0.76 5.74 7.80
N SER A 17 1.91 6.17 7.24
CA SER A 17 1.94 6.91 5.98
C SER A 17 1.38 6.10 4.80
N LEU A 18 1.69 4.79 4.73
CA LEU A 18 1.11 3.90 3.71
C LEU A 18 -0.40 3.72 3.90
N ILE A 19 -0.86 3.56 5.15
CA ILE A 19 -2.29 3.44 5.48
C ILE A 19 -3.05 4.70 5.05
N GLU A 20 -2.56 5.89 5.40
CA GLU A 20 -3.21 7.14 5.01
C GLU A 20 -3.18 7.34 3.48
N THR A 21 -2.10 6.93 2.82
CA THR A 21 -2.04 6.97 1.35
C THR A 21 -3.09 6.05 0.72
N CYS A 22 -3.32 4.84 1.27
CA CYS A 22 -4.37 3.95 0.80
C CYS A 22 -5.76 4.61 0.93
N LYS A 23 -6.05 5.23 2.08
CA LYS A 23 -7.32 5.94 2.32
C LYS A 23 -7.53 7.07 1.32
N LEU A 24 -6.50 7.88 1.04
CA LEU A 24 -6.56 8.97 0.06
C LEU A 24 -6.86 8.47 -1.37
N ASN A 25 -6.50 7.23 -1.68
CA ASN A 25 -6.71 6.60 -2.99
C ASN A 25 -7.96 5.68 -3.03
N GLY A 26 -8.75 5.60 -1.95
CA GLY A 26 -9.91 4.71 -1.88
C GLY A 26 -9.57 3.22 -1.85
N VAL A 27 -8.35 2.86 -1.44
CA VAL A 27 -7.85 1.49 -1.36
C VAL A 27 -7.98 0.97 0.07
N GLU A 28 -8.44 -0.28 0.23
CA GLU A 28 -8.55 -0.92 1.54
C GLU A 28 -7.15 -1.20 2.13
N PRO A 29 -6.75 -0.56 3.25
CA PRO A 29 -5.35 -0.57 3.70
C PRO A 29 -4.83 -1.94 4.13
N LEU A 30 -5.66 -2.77 4.76
CA LEU A 30 -5.24 -4.07 5.25
C LEU A 30 -4.95 -5.03 4.10
N GLY A 31 -5.85 -5.09 3.12
CA GLY A 31 -5.71 -5.88 1.91
C GLY A 31 -4.50 -5.46 1.08
N TYR A 32 -4.27 -4.15 0.93
CA TYR A 32 -3.07 -3.62 0.30
C TYR A 32 -1.79 -4.10 1.00
N LEU A 33 -1.67 -3.92 2.32
CA LEU A 33 -0.48 -4.33 3.06
C LEU A 33 -0.26 -5.84 3.00
N ALA A 34 -1.32 -6.63 3.10
CA ALA A 34 -1.25 -8.09 3.02
C ALA A 34 -0.74 -8.55 1.65
N ASP A 35 -1.25 -7.98 0.57
CA ASP A 35 -0.82 -8.32 -0.79
C ASP A 35 0.62 -7.88 -1.07
N VAL A 36 0.97 -6.64 -0.74
CA VAL A 36 2.34 -6.11 -0.90
C VAL A 36 3.36 -6.97 -0.17
N LEU A 37 3.13 -7.28 1.10
CA LEU A 37 4.05 -8.12 1.88
C LEU A 37 4.15 -9.54 1.29
N THR A 38 3.04 -10.09 0.82
CA THR A 38 3.00 -11.40 0.15
C THR A 38 3.83 -11.39 -1.13
N ARG A 39 3.70 -10.37 -1.98
CA ARG A 39 4.46 -10.22 -3.23
C ARG A 39 5.95 -10.03 -2.95
N ILE A 40 6.32 -9.23 -1.96
CA ILE A 40 7.73 -9.06 -1.54
C ILE A 40 8.33 -10.41 -1.12
N VAL A 41 7.63 -11.17 -0.26
CA VAL A 41 8.09 -12.49 0.18
C VAL A 41 8.22 -13.46 -1.00
N ASN A 42 7.35 -13.35 -2.00
CA ASN A 42 7.40 -14.16 -3.22
C ASN A 42 8.43 -13.68 -4.26
N GLY A 43 9.28 -12.70 -3.93
CA GLY A 43 10.38 -12.27 -4.78
C GLY A 43 10.02 -11.19 -5.80
N HIS A 44 9.02 -10.36 -5.52
CA HIS A 44 8.72 -9.20 -6.36
C HIS A 44 9.97 -8.34 -6.58
N PRO A 45 10.38 -8.09 -7.84
CA PRO A 45 11.63 -7.39 -8.12
C PRO A 45 11.53 -5.91 -7.74
N ASN A 46 12.57 -5.39 -7.09
CA ASN A 46 12.66 -3.96 -6.74
C ASN A 46 12.50 -3.02 -7.95
N SER A 47 12.88 -3.48 -9.15
CA SER A 47 12.72 -2.71 -10.39
C SER A 47 11.27 -2.53 -10.84
N GLN A 48 10.31 -3.20 -10.20
CA GLN A 48 8.87 -3.11 -10.49
C GLN A 48 8.11 -2.57 -9.27
N ILE A 49 8.74 -1.73 -8.45
CA ILE A 49 8.13 -1.20 -7.22
C ILE A 49 6.81 -0.47 -7.47
N ASP A 50 6.63 0.10 -8.67
CA ASP A 50 5.42 0.82 -9.07
C ASP A 50 4.16 -0.05 -9.00
N ASP A 51 4.28 -1.36 -9.22
CA ASP A 51 3.18 -2.33 -9.12
C ASP A 51 2.70 -2.53 -7.67
N LEU A 52 3.50 -2.11 -6.70
CA LEU A 52 3.20 -2.22 -5.27
C LEU A 52 2.66 -0.93 -4.68
N LEU A 53 2.58 0.16 -5.45
CA LEU A 53 2.12 1.45 -4.92
C LEU A 53 0.58 1.48 -4.80
N PRO A 54 0.00 2.22 -3.83
CA PRO A 54 -1.44 2.18 -3.58
C PRO A 54 -2.31 2.50 -4.80
N TRP A 55 -1.88 3.42 -5.67
CA TRP A 55 -2.65 3.78 -6.86
C TRP A 55 -2.71 2.68 -7.93
N ALA A 56 -1.83 1.68 -7.89
CA ALA A 56 -1.93 0.50 -8.76
C ALA A 56 -3.17 -0.38 -8.45
N TYR A 57 -3.81 -0.15 -7.29
CA TYR A 57 -4.99 -0.87 -6.81
C TYR A 57 -6.29 -0.09 -7.04
N ILE A 58 -6.20 1.15 -7.55
CA ILE A 58 -7.38 1.89 -7.99
C ILE A 58 -7.93 1.13 -9.19
N ARG A 59 -9.14 0.60 -9.06
CA ARG A 59 -9.86 0.02 -10.20
C ARG A 59 -9.92 1.10 -11.27
N ALA A 60 -9.45 0.80 -12.49
CA ALA A 60 -9.64 1.71 -13.62
C ALA A 60 -11.10 2.18 -13.59
N PRO A 61 -11.39 3.49 -13.74
CA PRO A 61 -12.77 3.93 -13.84
C PRO A 61 -13.40 3.05 -14.91
N GLU A 62 -14.47 2.33 -14.54
CA GLU A 62 -15.34 1.74 -15.52
C GLU A 62 -15.67 2.90 -16.45
N LEU A 63 -15.11 2.88 -17.65
CA LEU A 63 -15.58 3.70 -18.73
C LEU A 63 -16.98 3.19 -18.98
N GLU A 64 -17.93 3.67 -18.17
CA GLU A 64 -19.36 3.64 -18.46
C GLU A 64 -19.42 4.18 -19.89
N ALA A 65 -19.55 3.25 -20.82
CA ALA A 65 -19.73 3.52 -22.21
C ALA A 65 -21.06 4.25 -22.30
N VAL A 66 -21.01 5.58 -22.19
CA VAL A 66 -22.12 6.44 -22.55
C VAL A 66 -22.22 6.37 -24.07
N ALA A 67 -22.90 5.31 -24.52
CA ALA A 67 -23.44 5.14 -25.86
C ALA A 67 -24.77 5.91 -25.98
#